data_AF-A0A961PBB8-F1
#
_entry.id   AF-A0A961PBB8-F1
#
_cell.length_a   1.000
_cell.length_b   1.000
_cell.length_c   1.000
_cell.angle_alpha   90.00
_cell.angle_beta   90.00
_cell.angle_gamma   90.00
#
_symmetry.space_group_name_H-M   'P 1'
#
loop_
_entity.id
_entity.type
_entity.pdbx_description
1 polymer ?
#
loop_
_entity_poly.entity_id
_entity_poly.type
_entity_poly.pdbx_seq_one_letter_code
_entity_poly.pdbx_strand_id
1 'polypeptide(L)'
;AAVPNTITQALNLGRAVLEAHRTHADPVETVIRQENGRLLMTAKIVDLERHLKGGFAVGHMALEGFGGFAGDTGRIDLQNEFLVFRRNGAVEVCVPDLIVVLDADTGLPITTEMLRYGQRIAVLGLPAHPLMRSAQALKVVGPAAFGYPEITFTPMGGS
;
A
#
# COMPACT_ATOMS: atom_id res chain seq x y z
N ALA A 1 -12.96 14.01 -13.77
CA ALA A 1 -11.99 13.71 -14.83
C ALA A 1 -11.07 12.61 -14.32
N ALA A 2 -11.13 11.42 -14.90
CA ALA A 2 -10.25 10.30 -14.54
C ALA A 2 -8.85 10.60 -15.10
N VAL A 3 -7.81 10.50 -14.28
CA VAL A 3 -6.42 10.63 -14.74
C VAL A 3 -6.09 9.36 -15.54
N PRO A 4 -5.86 9.43 -16.86
CA PRO A 4 -5.75 8.23 -17.70
C PRO A 4 -4.59 7.29 -17.34
N ASN A 5 -3.62 7.77 -16.56
CA ASN A 5 -2.40 7.03 -16.22
C ASN A 5 -2.42 6.34 -14.85
N THR A 6 -3.37 6.64 -13.95
CA THR A 6 -3.46 5.94 -12.65
C THR A 6 -3.96 4.52 -12.80
N ILE A 7 -4.92 4.30 -13.70
CA ILE A 7 -5.36 2.95 -14.10
C ILE A 7 -4.17 2.18 -14.68
N THR A 8 -3.33 2.83 -15.48
CA THR A 8 -2.13 2.23 -16.08
C THR A 8 -1.07 1.86 -15.05
N GLN A 9 -0.84 2.66 -13.99
CA GLN A 9 0.13 2.33 -12.95
C GLN A 9 -0.32 1.14 -12.09
N ALA A 10 -1.59 1.12 -11.66
CA ALA A 10 -2.16 -0.01 -10.93
C ALA A 10 -2.18 -1.30 -11.77
N LEU A 11 -2.48 -1.21 -13.07
CA LEU A 11 -2.43 -2.33 -14.01
C LEU A 11 -1.00 -2.82 -14.27
N ASN A 12 -0.03 -1.91 -14.44
CA ASN A 12 1.37 -2.27 -14.66
C ASN A 12 1.97 -2.96 -13.43
N LEU A 13 1.67 -2.46 -12.24
CA LEU A 13 2.07 -3.09 -10.98
C LEU A 13 1.44 -4.47 -10.80
N GLY A 14 0.13 -4.60 -11.02
CA GLY A 14 -0.55 -5.89 -11.00
C GLY A 14 0.06 -6.87 -12.01
N ARG A 15 0.43 -6.39 -13.20
CA ARG A 15 1.12 -7.18 -14.22
C ARG A 15 2.52 -7.59 -13.80
N ALA A 16 3.32 -6.70 -13.23
CA ALA A 16 4.67 -6.97 -12.75
C ALA A 16 4.68 -8.02 -11.63
N VAL A 17 3.75 -7.92 -10.68
CA VAL A 17 3.57 -8.92 -9.61
C VAL A 17 3.18 -10.29 -10.20
N LEU A 18 2.22 -10.32 -11.13
CA LEU A 18 1.79 -11.56 -11.78
C LEU A 18 2.90 -12.18 -12.65
N GLU A 19 3.72 -11.36 -13.31
CA GLU A 19 4.81 -11.79 -14.17
C GLU A 19 6.01 -12.33 -13.38
N ALA A 20 6.35 -11.69 -12.24
CA ALA A 20 7.35 -12.21 -11.31
C ALA A 20 6.93 -13.58 -10.74
N HIS A 21 5.65 -13.73 -10.37
CA HIS A 21 5.11 -15.01 -9.90
C HIS A 21 5.19 -16.10 -10.99
N ARG A 22 4.88 -15.76 -12.26
CA ARG A 22 5.00 -16.68 -13.40
C ARG A 22 6.42 -17.15 -13.70
N THR A 23 7.43 -16.37 -13.30
CA THR A 23 8.84 -16.64 -13.61
C THR A 23 9.62 -17.24 -12.43
N HIS A 24 8.95 -17.53 -11.30
CA HIS A 24 9.58 -18.00 -10.05
C HIS A 24 10.67 -17.06 -9.51
N ALA A 25 10.68 -15.80 -9.92
CA ALA A 25 11.48 -14.76 -9.31
C ALA A 25 10.81 -14.33 -8.00
N ASP A 26 11.59 -13.84 -7.03
CA ASP A 26 11.02 -13.23 -5.82
C ASP A 26 10.18 -12.00 -6.24
N PRO A 27 8.84 -12.03 -6.05
CA PRO A 27 7.98 -10.96 -6.51
C PRO A 27 8.16 -9.68 -5.71
N VAL A 28 8.55 -9.76 -4.44
CA VAL A 28 8.86 -8.60 -3.60
C VAL A 28 10.09 -7.90 -4.14
N GLU A 29 11.17 -8.63 -4.35
CA GLU A 29 12.43 -8.07 -4.85
C GLU A 29 12.26 -7.49 -6.27
N THR A 30 11.48 -8.18 -7.11
CA THR A 30 11.22 -7.74 -8.49
C THR A 30 10.45 -6.42 -8.53
N VAL A 31 9.38 -6.30 -7.75
CA VAL A 31 8.57 -5.08 -7.66
C VAL A 31 9.38 -3.92 -7.09
N ILE A 32 10.14 -4.16 -6.02
CA ILE A 32 11.03 -3.17 -5.42
C ILE A 32 12.00 -2.60 -6.45
N ARG A 33 12.65 -3.47 -7.24
CA ARG A 33 13.64 -3.06 -8.23
C ARG A 33 13.04 -2.33 -9.44
N GLN A 34 11.88 -2.78 -9.93
CA GLN A 34 11.27 -2.20 -11.15
C GLN A 34 10.61 -0.85 -10.88
N GLU A 35 9.97 -0.70 -9.73
CA GLU A 35 9.13 0.46 -9.42
C GLU A 35 9.77 1.40 -8.39
N ASN A 36 11.06 1.19 -8.06
CA ASN A 36 11.75 1.88 -6.95
C ASN A 36 10.98 1.77 -5.62
N GLY A 37 10.38 0.60 -5.39
CA GLY A 37 9.61 0.30 -4.20
C GLY A 37 10.49 0.03 -2.98
N ARG A 38 9.85 -0.17 -1.84
CA ARG A 38 10.51 -0.56 -0.58
C ARG A 38 9.64 -1.53 0.20
N LEU A 39 10.25 -2.58 0.74
CA LEU A 39 9.62 -3.39 1.79
C LEU A 39 9.48 -2.54 3.06
N LEU A 40 8.24 -2.24 3.44
CA LEU A 40 7.93 -1.46 4.63
C LEU A 40 7.85 -2.34 5.87
N MET A 41 7.26 -3.54 5.74
CA MET A 41 7.07 -4.45 6.86
C MET A 41 6.71 -5.87 6.40
N THR A 42 7.20 -6.89 7.09
CA THR A 42 6.59 -8.22 7.09
C THR A 42 5.81 -8.42 8.38
N ALA A 43 4.53 -8.76 8.29
CA ALA A 43 3.63 -8.76 9.44
C ALA A 43 2.51 -9.79 9.35
N LYS A 44 1.93 -10.13 10.51
CA LYS A 44 0.66 -10.85 10.61
C LYS A 44 -0.47 -9.83 10.81
N ILE A 45 -1.60 -10.03 10.13
CA ILE A 45 -2.83 -9.27 10.40
C ILE A 45 -3.41 -9.74 11.72
N VAL A 46 -3.44 -8.86 12.73
CA VAL A 46 -3.92 -9.15 14.10
C VAL A 46 -5.23 -8.46 14.44
N ASP A 47 -5.70 -7.54 13.60
CA ASP A 47 -7.06 -7.02 13.66
C ASP A 47 -7.47 -6.49 12.29
N LEU A 48 -8.77 -6.55 11.99
CA LEU A 48 -9.33 -6.07 10.74
C LEU A 48 -10.75 -5.56 10.97
N GLU A 49 -10.91 -4.24 10.91
CA GLU A 49 -12.21 -3.58 10.99
C GLU A 49 -12.59 -3.02 9.63
N ARG A 50 -13.83 -3.31 9.18
CA ARG A 50 -14.41 -2.72 7.97
C ARG A 50 -15.88 -2.43 8.16
N HIS A 51 -16.29 -1.30 7.62
CA HIS A 51 -17.69 -0.89 7.56
C HIS A 51 -18.00 -0.30 6.18
N LEU A 52 -19.24 -0.49 5.73
CA LEU A 52 -19.73 0.15 4.51
C LEU A 52 -20.08 1.60 4.80
N LYS A 53 -19.45 2.53 4.09
CA LYS A 53 -19.76 3.97 4.16
C LYS A 53 -19.88 4.53 2.76
N GLY A 54 -21.06 5.03 2.41
CA GLY A 54 -21.31 5.64 1.10
C GLY A 54 -21.09 4.69 -0.09
N GLY A 55 -21.27 3.38 0.11
CA GLY A 55 -21.04 2.36 -0.92
C GLY A 55 -19.60 1.82 -0.99
N PHE A 56 -18.68 2.33 -0.18
CA PHE A 56 -17.29 1.88 -0.12
C PHE A 56 -16.99 1.14 1.18
N ALA A 57 -16.13 0.13 1.11
CA ALA A 57 -15.61 -0.56 2.29
C ALA A 57 -14.50 0.29 2.90
N VAL A 58 -14.79 0.96 4.02
CA VAL A 58 -13.83 1.80 4.75
C VAL A 58 -13.41 1.09 6.02
N GLY A 59 -12.14 1.17 6.39
CA GLY A 59 -11.66 0.47 7.56
C GLY A 59 -10.18 0.58 7.80
N HIS A 60 -9.68 -0.34 8.62
CA HIS A 60 -8.27 -0.44 8.91
C HIS A 60 -7.88 -1.87 9.28
N MET A 61 -6.59 -2.17 9.18
CA MET A 61 -6.00 -3.39 9.72
C MET A 61 -4.86 -3.06 10.67
N ALA A 62 -4.77 -3.81 11.77
CA ALA A 62 -3.64 -3.79 12.68
C ALA A 62 -2.70 -4.96 12.37
N LEU A 63 -1.40 -4.69 12.46
CA LEU A 63 -0.34 -5.59 12.03
C LEU A 63 0.65 -5.79 13.17
N GLU A 64 1.10 -7.03 13.35
CA GLU A 64 2.20 -7.39 14.25
C GLU A 64 3.39 -7.89 13.42
N GLY A 65 4.54 -7.24 13.57
CA GLY A 65 5.73 -7.53 12.77
C GLY A 65 6.35 -8.87 13.11
N PHE A 66 6.94 -9.51 12.11
CA PHE A 66 7.73 -10.73 12.29
C PHE A 66 9.06 -10.64 11.53
N GLY A 67 9.99 -11.57 11.83
CA GLY A 67 11.30 -11.60 11.19
C GLY A 67 12.11 -10.34 11.54
N GLY A 68 12.60 -9.63 10.53
CA GLY A 68 13.34 -8.38 10.73
C GLY A 68 12.53 -7.22 11.32
N PHE A 69 11.21 -7.37 11.41
CA PHE A 69 10.28 -6.38 11.97
C PHE A 69 9.65 -6.85 13.30
N ALA A 70 10.19 -7.89 13.93
CA ALA A 70 9.67 -8.39 15.20
C ALA A 70 9.69 -7.29 16.28
N GLY A 71 8.57 -7.12 16.99
CA GLY A 71 8.39 -6.07 17.99
C GLY A 71 7.84 -4.75 17.44
N ASP A 72 7.85 -4.55 16.11
CA ASP A 72 7.15 -3.42 15.49
C ASP A 72 5.65 -3.70 15.34
N THR A 73 4.86 -2.63 15.44
CA THR A 73 3.43 -2.63 15.15
C THR A 73 3.15 -1.84 13.89
N GLY A 74 2.19 -2.29 13.10
CA GLY A 74 1.75 -1.60 11.88
C GLY A 74 0.26 -1.34 11.89
N ARG A 75 -0.16 -0.32 11.16
CA ARG A 75 -1.57 -0.05 10.85
C ARG A 75 -1.70 0.42 9.42
N ILE A 76 -2.66 -0.13 8.69
CA ILE A 76 -3.05 0.35 7.37
C ILE A 76 -4.50 0.81 7.43
N ASP A 77 -4.74 2.08 7.11
CA ASP A 77 -6.09 2.56 6.83
C ASP A 77 -6.44 2.31 5.36
N LEU A 78 -7.67 1.90 5.09
CA LEU A 78 -8.10 1.44 3.77
C LEU A 78 -9.51 1.92 3.40
N GLN A 79 -9.71 2.10 2.09
CA GLN A 79 -11.02 2.20 1.46
C GLN A 79 -11.09 1.15 0.33
N ASN A 80 -11.34 1.58 -0.91
CA ASN A 80 -11.13 0.75 -2.10
C ASN A 80 -9.65 0.40 -2.31
N GLU A 81 -8.76 1.22 -1.75
CA GLU A 81 -7.30 1.10 -1.85
C GLU A 81 -6.68 1.25 -0.45
N PHE A 82 -5.40 0.88 -0.30
CA PHE A 82 -4.62 1.12 0.91
C PHE A 82 -4.13 2.57 0.94
N LEU A 83 -4.52 3.32 1.97
CA LEU A 83 -4.39 4.79 1.97
C LEU A 83 -3.21 5.30 2.78
N VAL A 84 -3.02 4.76 3.98
CA VAL A 84 -2.00 5.23 4.93
C VAL A 84 -1.42 4.04 5.67
N PHE A 85 -0.09 3.88 5.60
CA PHE A 85 0.65 2.94 6.42
C PHE A 85 1.36 3.69 7.56
N ARG A 86 1.12 3.23 8.78
CA ARG A 86 1.82 3.68 9.98
C ARG A 86 2.60 2.52 10.59
N ARG A 87 3.84 2.78 10.99
CA ARG A 87 4.64 1.87 11.82
C ARG A 87 4.92 2.52 13.15
N ASN A 88 4.65 1.82 14.24
CA ASN A 88 4.79 2.31 15.61
C ASN A 88 4.13 3.69 15.84
N GLY A 89 2.96 3.90 15.20
CA GLY A 89 2.19 5.14 15.27
C GLY A 89 2.63 6.27 14.31
N ALA A 90 3.80 6.17 13.68
CA ALA A 90 4.30 7.17 12.74
C ALA A 90 3.89 6.84 11.30
N VAL A 91 3.42 7.84 10.54
CA VAL A 91 3.12 7.68 9.11
C VAL A 91 4.42 7.51 8.34
N GLU A 92 4.55 6.40 7.62
CA GLU A 92 5.71 6.16 6.75
C GLU A 92 5.39 6.31 5.27
N VAL A 93 4.19 5.91 4.86
CA VAL A 93 3.70 6.00 3.48
C VAL A 93 2.23 6.36 3.49
N CYS A 94 1.83 7.24 2.57
CA CYS A 94 0.43 7.53 2.32
C CYS A 94 0.23 7.85 0.84
N VAL A 95 -1.03 7.82 0.40
CA VAL A 95 -1.42 8.28 -0.93
C VAL A 95 -0.87 9.69 -1.24
N PRO A 96 -0.45 9.97 -2.48
CA PRO A 96 -0.60 9.14 -3.67
C PRO A 96 0.45 8.02 -3.84
N ASP A 97 1.45 7.88 -2.97
CA ASP A 97 2.35 6.74 -3.06
C ASP A 97 1.57 5.45 -2.74
N LEU A 98 1.82 4.40 -3.52
CA LEU A 98 1.02 3.17 -3.45
C LEU A 98 1.49 2.31 -2.28
N ILE A 99 0.52 1.78 -1.54
CA ILE A 99 0.76 0.73 -0.56
C ILE A 99 0.24 -0.57 -1.18
N VAL A 100 1.07 -1.62 -1.17
CA VAL A 100 0.74 -2.93 -1.72
C VAL A 100 0.87 -3.97 -0.63
N VAL A 101 -0.10 -4.86 -0.56
CA VAL A 101 -0.08 -5.99 0.36
C VAL A 101 0.05 -7.26 -0.46
N LEU A 102 1.11 -8.02 -0.20
CA LEU A 102 1.35 -9.33 -0.77
C LEU A 102 1.22 -10.40 0.33
N ASP A 103 0.74 -11.57 -0.05
CA ASP A 103 0.83 -12.77 0.78
C ASP A 103 2.31 -13.14 0.97
N ALA A 104 2.76 -13.32 2.22
CA ALA A 104 4.17 -13.50 2.52
C ALA A 104 4.75 -14.84 2.06
N ASP A 105 3.89 -15.85 1.85
CA ASP A 105 4.32 -17.21 1.51
C ASP A 105 4.30 -17.41 -0.01
N THR A 106 3.31 -16.83 -0.71
CA THR A 106 3.11 -16.99 -2.15
C THR A 106 3.55 -15.79 -2.98
N GLY A 107 3.69 -14.62 -2.36
CA GLY A 107 4.00 -13.35 -3.02
C GLY A 107 2.86 -12.80 -3.89
N LEU A 108 1.66 -13.40 -3.83
CA LEU A 108 0.49 -12.94 -4.58
C LEU A 108 -0.14 -11.70 -3.94
N PRO A 109 -0.69 -10.77 -4.74
CA PRO A 109 -1.30 -9.55 -4.20
C PRO A 109 -2.62 -9.88 -3.50
N ILE A 110 -2.84 -9.24 -2.35
CA ILE A 110 -4.09 -9.33 -1.58
C ILE A 110 -4.82 -8.00 -1.71
N THR A 111 -6.01 -8.03 -2.33
CA THR A 111 -6.86 -6.84 -2.43
C THR A 111 -7.51 -6.52 -1.09
N THR A 112 -8.05 -5.31 -0.97
CA THR A 112 -8.77 -4.89 0.24
C THR A 112 -9.89 -5.87 0.57
N GLU A 113 -10.64 -6.42 -0.39
CA GLU A 113 -11.73 -7.38 -0.14
C GLU A 113 -11.23 -8.73 0.37
N MET A 114 -10.01 -9.12 -0.02
CA MET A 114 -9.44 -10.43 0.28
C MET A 114 -8.76 -10.52 1.65
N LEU A 115 -8.47 -9.40 2.34
CA LEU A 115 -7.74 -9.53 3.63
C LEU A 115 -8.56 -10.28 4.69
N ARG A 116 -7.86 -11.06 5.49
CA ARG A 116 -8.38 -11.85 6.60
C ARG A 116 -7.45 -11.75 7.80
N TYR A 117 -8.01 -11.79 9.00
CA TYR A 117 -7.24 -11.98 10.23
C TYR A 117 -6.33 -13.21 10.11
N GLY A 118 -5.11 -13.09 10.62
CA GLY A 118 -4.14 -14.17 10.69
C GLY A 118 -3.25 -14.33 9.47
N GLN A 119 -3.55 -13.68 8.33
CA GLN A 119 -2.70 -13.72 7.16
C GLN A 119 -1.31 -13.16 7.46
N ARG A 120 -0.28 -13.82 6.93
CA ARG A 120 1.09 -13.35 6.93
C ARG A 120 1.31 -12.59 5.63
N ILE A 121 1.74 -11.34 5.73
CA ILE A 121 1.81 -10.42 4.60
C ILE A 121 3.17 -9.71 4.53
N ALA A 122 3.52 -9.28 3.33
CA ALA A 122 4.54 -8.27 3.07
C ALA A 122 3.85 -6.98 2.61
N VAL A 123 4.17 -5.87 3.28
CA VAL A 123 3.69 -4.53 2.95
C VAL A 123 4.78 -3.81 2.18
N LEU A 124 4.49 -3.41 0.95
CA LEU A 124 5.39 -2.64 0.10
C LEU A 124 4.86 -1.22 -0.06
N GLY A 125 5.76 -0.26 -0.18
CA GLY A 125 5.45 1.10 -0.62
C GLY A 125 6.11 1.37 -1.97
N LEU A 126 5.42 2.07 -2.85
CA LEU A 126 5.90 2.41 -4.20
C LEU A 126 5.70 3.90 -4.47
N PRO A 127 6.69 4.58 -5.08
CA PRO A 127 6.55 5.97 -5.47
C PRO A 127 5.42 6.17 -6.48
N ALA A 128 4.56 7.14 -6.20
CA ALA A 128 3.59 7.67 -7.14
C ALA A 128 4.29 8.28 -8.35
N HIS A 129 3.62 8.23 -9.50
CA HIS A 129 4.10 8.93 -10.69
C HIS A 129 4.29 10.45 -10.40
N PRO A 130 5.37 11.11 -10.87
CA PRO A 130 5.65 12.51 -10.57
C PRO A 130 4.48 13.49 -10.81
N LEU A 131 3.67 13.24 -11.84
CA LEU A 131 2.47 14.04 -12.14
C LEU A 131 1.45 14.07 -10.98
N MET A 132 1.39 13.03 -10.15
CA MET A 132 0.51 12.93 -8.98
C MET A 132 1.03 13.68 -7.76
N ARG A 133 2.30 14.11 -7.78
CA ARG A 133 2.97 14.79 -6.66
C ARG A 133 2.89 16.31 -6.73
N SER A 134 2.34 16.87 -7.82
CA SER A 134 2.13 18.31 -7.94
C SER A 134 1.15 18.81 -6.88
N ALA A 135 1.31 20.06 -6.44
CA ALA A 135 0.42 20.66 -5.45
C ALA A 135 -1.07 20.63 -5.87
N GLN A 136 -1.35 20.76 -7.18
CA GLN A 136 -2.70 20.64 -7.72
C GLN A 136 -3.21 19.20 -7.68
N ALA A 137 -2.38 18.22 -8.03
CA ALA A 137 -2.77 16.82 -7.96
C ALA A 137 -3.03 16.37 -6.51
N LEU A 138 -2.18 16.78 -5.56
CA LEU A 138 -2.33 16.43 -4.14
C LEU A 138 -3.63 16.93 -3.50
N LYS A 139 -4.26 17.96 -4.06
CA LYS A 139 -5.62 18.38 -3.62
C LYS A 139 -6.70 17.36 -3.95
N VAL A 140 -6.42 16.44 -4.87
CA VAL A 140 -7.37 15.43 -5.38
C VAL A 140 -6.95 14.01 -4.98
N VAL A 141 -5.65 13.71 -5.04
CA VAL A 141 -5.11 12.36 -4.79
C VAL A 141 -4.26 12.27 -3.53
N GLY A 142 -4.10 13.37 -2.79
CA GLY A 142 -3.35 13.41 -1.54
C GLY A 142 -4.20 13.06 -0.32
N PRO A 143 -3.56 12.89 0.85
CA PRO A 143 -4.21 12.33 2.05
C PRO A 143 -5.40 13.18 2.52
N ALA A 144 -5.34 14.50 2.38
CA ALA A 144 -6.44 15.41 2.72
C ALA A 144 -7.73 15.11 1.94
N ALA A 145 -7.61 14.78 0.64
CA ALA A 145 -8.76 14.44 -0.20
C ALA A 145 -9.42 13.11 0.22
N PHE A 146 -8.66 12.23 0.88
CA PHE A 146 -9.13 10.95 1.41
C PHE A 146 -9.55 10.99 2.88
N GLY A 147 -9.63 12.18 3.48
CA GLY A 147 -10.10 12.37 4.86
C GLY A 147 -9.01 12.43 5.92
N TYR A 148 -7.74 12.63 5.53
CA TYR A 148 -6.59 12.79 6.42
C TYR A 148 -5.91 14.16 6.22
N PRO A 149 -6.61 15.28 6.49
CA PRO A 149 -6.07 16.62 6.29
C PRO A 149 -4.86 16.95 7.17
N GLU A 150 -4.68 16.22 8.27
CA GLU A 150 -3.55 16.36 9.19
C GLU A 150 -2.25 15.71 8.70
N ILE A 151 -2.32 14.82 7.70
CA ILE A 151 -1.15 14.12 7.17
C ILE A 151 -0.51 14.98 6.08
N THR A 152 0.77 15.32 6.28
CA THR A 152 1.58 15.96 5.24
C THR A 152 2.21 14.89 4.34
N PHE A 153 1.88 14.91 3.05
CA PHE A 153 2.48 14.00 2.09
C PHE A 153 3.99 14.23 1.96
N THR A 154 4.77 13.18 2.17
CA THR A 154 6.22 13.14 1.93
C THR A 154 6.50 12.07 0.87
N PRO A 155 7.02 12.42 -0.32
CA PRO A 155 7.20 11.45 -1.40
C PRO A 155 8.17 10.33 -1.06
N MET A 156 7.80 9.11 -1.42
CA MET A 156 8.70 7.96 -1.48
C MET A 156 9.72 8.15 -2.61
N GLY A 157 10.98 7.80 -2.34
CA GLY A 157 12.01 7.67 -3.37
C GLY A 157 12.32 8.98 -4.10
N GLY A 158 12.36 10.12 -3.41
CA GLY A 158 12.77 11.41 -3.97
C GLY A 158 13.94 12.02 -3.23
N SER A 159 15.05 12.21 -3.93
CA SER A 159 15.74 13.51 -3.94
C SER A 159 15.15 14.33 -5.07
#